data_AF-A0A060ZFI3-F1
#
_entry.id   AF-A0A060ZFI3-F1
#
_cell.length_a   1.000
_cell.length_b   1.000
_cell.length_c   1.000
_cell.angle_alpha   90.00
_cell.angle_beta   90.00
_cell.angle_gamma   90.00
#
_symmetry.space_group_name_H-M   'P 1'
#
loop_
_entity.id
_entity.type
_entity.pdbx_description
1 polymer ?
#
loop_
_entity_poly.entity_id
_entity_poly.type
_entity_poly.pdbx_seq_one_letter_code
_entity_poly.pdbx_strand_id
1 'polypeptide(L)'
;METRSTARRSRSSKIHNFKSGLTLWLVLWLVVLKPSGVGACPRLCVCYPSPMTVSCQSQNFTTVPSGVPYDSQRVFLQNNRITELRADSFGFETQVLWLYSNNITLIEAGAFSNLRVLEELDLGDNPSLRRLEGGAFRGLEKLQSLHMHRCKLAALPLDLFLKLYSLQFLYLQVWIHTHS
;
A
#
# COMPACT_ATOMS: atom_id res chain seq x y z
N MET A 1 -78.61 61.79 -0.63
CA MET A 1 -77.90 61.87 0.67
C MET A 1 -76.47 61.44 0.43
N GLU A 2 -75.54 62.32 0.81
CA GLU A 2 -74.08 62.14 0.82
C GLU A 2 -73.69 60.84 1.57
N THR A 3 -72.56 60.18 1.31
CA THR A 3 -71.23 60.63 1.76
C THR A 3 -70.04 60.04 0.99
N ARG A 4 -68.94 60.77 1.08
CA ARG A 4 -67.62 60.63 0.44
C ARG A 4 -66.67 59.64 1.14
N SER A 5 -65.59 59.29 0.41
CA SER A 5 -64.24 58.88 0.89
C SER A 5 -64.09 57.40 1.28
N THR A 6 -63.03 56.63 0.99
CA THR A 6 -61.59 56.86 0.73
C THR A 6 -60.99 55.75 -0.16
N ALA A 7 -59.91 56.06 -0.88
CA ALA A 7 -59.15 55.15 -1.74
C ALA A 7 -58.32 54.06 -1.02
N ARG A 8 -58.04 52.92 -1.69
CA ARG A 8 -56.76 52.21 -1.56
C ARG A 8 -56.44 51.31 -2.77
N ARG A 9 -55.19 51.43 -3.22
CA ARG A 9 -54.54 50.83 -4.39
C ARG A 9 -53.78 49.57 -3.95
N SER A 10 -53.88 48.45 -4.66
CA SER A 10 -52.86 47.37 -4.65
C SER A 10 -53.15 46.41 -5.81
N ARG A 11 -52.45 46.49 -6.95
CA ARG A 11 -51.13 45.92 -7.29
C ARG A 11 -51.16 44.39 -7.46
N SER A 12 -51.28 44.00 -8.74
CA SER A 12 -51.11 42.65 -9.28
C SER A 12 -49.70 42.10 -9.00
N SER A 13 -49.59 40.84 -8.64
CA SER A 13 -48.32 40.09 -8.63
C SER A 13 -48.54 38.68 -9.20
N LYS A 14 -48.03 38.45 -10.41
CA LYS A 14 -47.83 37.13 -11.01
C LYS A 14 -46.60 36.50 -10.35
N ILE A 15 -46.79 35.40 -9.64
CA ILE A 15 -45.71 34.57 -9.12
C ILE A 15 -45.27 33.64 -10.25
N HIS A 16 -44.17 33.99 -10.94
CA HIS A 16 -43.48 33.07 -11.83
C HIS A 16 -42.42 32.29 -11.03
N ASN A 17 -42.66 30.98 -10.88
CA ASN A 17 -41.70 30.01 -10.35
C ASN A 17 -40.49 29.89 -11.29
N PHE A 18 -39.31 30.34 -10.86
CA PHE A 18 -38.05 30.21 -11.59
C PHE A 18 -36.91 29.82 -10.64
N LYS A 19 -36.87 28.55 -10.19
CA LYS A 19 -35.75 28.00 -9.38
C LYS A 19 -35.49 26.50 -9.59
N SER A 20 -35.59 25.97 -10.82
CA SER A 20 -35.36 24.53 -11.09
C SER A 20 -34.10 24.20 -11.90
N GLY A 21 -33.40 25.19 -12.45
CA GLY A 21 -32.23 24.93 -13.30
C GLY A 21 -30.93 24.76 -12.51
N LEU A 22 -30.67 25.63 -11.53
CA LEU A 22 -29.38 25.71 -10.86
C LEU A 22 -29.05 24.46 -10.01
N THR A 23 -30.08 23.84 -9.43
CA THR A 23 -29.95 22.67 -8.56
C THR A 23 -29.64 21.41 -9.34
N LEU A 24 -30.20 21.24 -10.54
CA LEU A 24 -29.95 20.07 -11.38
C LEU A 24 -28.50 20.03 -11.87
N TRP A 25 -27.93 21.19 -12.25
CA TRP A 25 -26.53 21.30 -12.68
C TRP A 25 -25.54 21.02 -11.54
N LEU A 26 -25.84 21.47 -10.32
CA LEU A 26 -25.04 21.16 -9.11
C LEU A 26 -25.05 19.68 -8.78
N VAL A 27 -26.22 19.02 -8.87
CA VAL A 27 -26.33 17.58 -8.66
C VAL A 27 -25.61 16.81 -9.76
N LEU A 28 -25.72 17.25 -11.02
CA LEU A 28 -24.98 16.64 -12.13
C LEU A 28 -23.46 16.79 -11.94
N TRP A 29 -22.99 17.94 -11.45
CA TRP A 29 -21.58 18.19 -11.16
C TRP A 29 -21.06 17.30 -10.01
N LEU A 30 -21.87 17.10 -8.96
CA LEU A 30 -21.57 16.18 -7.85
C LEU A 30 -21.58 14.70 -8.26
N VAL A 31 -22.38 14.32 -9.26
CA VAL A 31 -22.44 12.94 -9.79
C VAL A 31 -21.33 12.67 -10.82
N VAL A 32 -20.86 13.71 -11.52
CA VAL A 32 -19.79 13.62 -12.53
C VAL A 32 -18.39 13.70 -11.92
N LEU A 33 -18.19 14.41 -10.80
CA LEU A 33 -17.02 14.25 -9.94
C LEU A 33 -17.18 13.00 -9.05
N LYS A 34 -17.20 11.82 -9.67
CA LYS A 34 -16.69 10.66 -8.93
C LYS A 34 -15.18 10.86 -8.85
N PRO A 35 -14.58 11.06 -7.67
CA PRO A 35 -13.13 10.99 -7.57
C PRO A 35 -12.75 9.64 -8.16
N SER A 36 -11.96 9.68 -9.23
CA SER A 36 -11.36 8.50 -9.84
C SER A 36 -10.86 7.62 -8.71
N GLY A 37 -11.36 6.38 -8.66
CA GLY A 37 -11.24 5.50 -7.49
C GLY A 37 -9.82 5.55 -6.92
N VAL A 38 -9.65 6.34 -5.86
CA VAL A 38 -8.48 6.24 -5.00
C VAL A 38 -8.58 4.81 -4.48
N GLY A 39 -7.65 3.94 -4.90
CA GLY A 39 -7.56 2.59 -4.37
C GLY A 39 -7.73 2.68 -2.86
N ALA A 40 -8.82 2.10 -2.34
CA ALA A 40 -9.20 2.34 -0.97
C ALA A 40 -8.04 1.89 -0.07
N CYS A 41 -7.54 2.79 0.77
CA CYS A 41 -6.42 2.47 1.66
C CYS A 41 -6.82 1.31 2.57
N PRO A 42 -5.94 0.30 2.79
CA PRO A 42 -6.25 -0.82 3.66
C PRO A 42 -6.65 -0.35 5.06
N ARG A 43 -7.54 -1.11 5.71
CA ARG A 43 -7.88 -0.86 7.11
C ARG A 43 -6.61 -0.95 7.96
N LEU A 44 -6.49 -0.05 8.94
CA LEU A 44 -5.33 0.08 9.84
C LEU A 44 -4.05 0.63 9.17
N CYS A 45 -4.10 0.96 7.87
CA CYS A 45 -3.00 1.61 7.19
C CYS A 45 -3.30 3.10 6.94
N VAL A 46 -2.24 3.85 6.68
CA VAL A 46 -2.30 5.26 6.26
C VAL A 46 -1.65 5.38 4.89
N CYS A 47 -2.35 5.97 3.93
CA CYS A 47 -1.87 6.15 2.57
C CYS A 47 -1.61 7.62 2.29
N TYR A 48 -0.41 7.95 1.81
CA TYR A 48 -0.02 9.28 1.40
C TYR A 48 0.06 9.32 -0.12
N PRO A 49 -0.70 10.19 -0.81
CA PRO A 49 -0.52 10.38 -2.25
C PRO A 49 0.77 11.18 -2.53
N SER A 50 1.33 10.98 -3.74
CA SER A 50 2.43 11.78 -4.29
C SER A 50 3.77 11.73 -3.52
N PRO A 51 4.52 10.60 -3.54
CA PRO A 51 4.20 9.34 -4.21
C PRO A 51 3.32 8.43 -3.35
N MET A 52 2.55 7.53 -3.98
CA MET A 52 1.68 6.60 -3.26
C MET A 52 2.50 5.77 -2.26
N THR A 53 2.37 6.11 -0.98
CA THR A 53 3.11 5.52 0.12
C THR A 53 2.12 4.92 1.11
N VAL A 54 2.22 3.62 1.34
CA VAL A 54 1.30 2.86 2.19
C VAL A 54 2.01 2.46 3.48
N SER A 55 1.54 3.02 4.57
CA SER A 55 2.12 2.90 5.91
C SER A 55 1.24 1.98 6.76
N CYS A 56 1.69 0.75 7.01
CA CYS A 56 0.95 -0.30 7.72
C CYS A 56 1.70 -0.83 8.96
N GLN A 57 2.66 -0.07 9.49
CA GLN A 57 3.50 -0.50 10.61
C GLN A 57 2.76 -0.56 11.96
N SER A 58 3.19 -1.46 12.84
CA SER A 58 2.71 -1.55 14.24
C SER A 58 1.21 -1.84 14.40
N GLN A 59 0.63 -2.63 13.49
CA GLN A 59 -0.80 -2.96 13.47
C GLN A 59 -1.10 -4.42 13.81
N ASN A 60 -0.08 -5.18 14.25
CA ASN A 60 -0.18 -6.61 14.55
C ASN A 60 -0.62 -7.49 13.37
N PHE A 61 -0.37 -7.07 12.13
CA PHE A 61 -0.68 -7.88 10.96
C PHE A 61 0.06 -9.23 11.01
N THR A 62 -0.66 -10.33 10.82
CA THR A 62 -0.09 -11.70 10.75
C THR A 62 0.21 -12.14 9.32
N THR A 63 -0.32 -11.42 8.34
CA THR A 63 -0.11 -11.60 6.90
C THR A 63 0.00 -10.22 6.24
N VAL A 64 0.52 -10.16 5.01
CA VAL A 64 0.45 -8.92 4.21
C VAL A 64 -1.03 -8.53 4.02
N PRO A 65 -1.45 -7.29 4.35
CA PRO A 65 -2.84 -6.89 4.23
C PRO A 65 -3.26 -6.80 2.76
N SER A 66 -4.49 -7.23 2.46
CA SER A 66 -5.10 -7.04 1.15
C SER A 66 -5.58 -5.59 0.96
N GLY A 67 -5.75 -5.20 -0.30
CA GLY A 67 -6.24 -3.85 -0.65
C GLY A 67 -5.17 -2.76 -0.67
N VAL A 68 -3.88 -3.13 -0.58
CA VAL A 68 -2.79 -2.18 -0.87
C VAL A 68 -2.95 -1.70 -2.32
N PRO A 69 -3.01 -0.38 -2.58
CA PRO A 69 -3.14 0.15 -3.93
C PRO A 69 -2.08 -0.42 -4.89
N TYR A 70 -2.48 -0.79 -6.10
CA TYR A 70 -1.58 -1.41 -7.09
C TYR A 70 -0.49 -0.46 -7.59
N ASP A 71 -0.71 0.85 -7.49
CA ASP A 71 0.19 1.94 -7.87
C ASP A 71 1.08 2.42 -6.70
N SER A 72 1.14 1.65 -5.62
CA SER A 72 2.00 1.94 -4.47
C SER A 72 3.47 1.99 -4.89
N GLN A 73 4.17 3.06 -4.55
CA GLN A 73 5.60 3.18 -4.80
C GLN A 73 6.43 2.73 -3.59
N ARG A 74 5.85 2.85 -2.39
CA ARG A 74 6.50 2.51 -1.11
C ARG A 74 5.50 1.84 -0.19
N VAL A 75 5.87 0.69 0.37
CA VAL A 75 5.02 -0.07 1.29
C VAL A 75 5.79 -0.43 2.55
N PHE A 76 5.25 -0.02 3.69
CA PHE A 76 5.88 -0.16 5.00
C PHE A 76 5.07 -1.09 5.89
N LEU A 77 5.60 -2.28 6.15
CA LEU A 77 4.97 -3.37 6.90
C LEU A 77 5.80 -3.80 8.11
N GLN A 78 6.81 -3.01 8.49
CA GLN A 78 7.67 -3.29 9.64
C GLN A 78 6.90 -3.30 10.98
N ASN A 79 7.50 -3.91 12.00
CA ASN A 79 6.95 -3.96 13.36
C ASN A 79 5.55 -4.59 13.41
N ASN A 80 5.32 -5.64 12.61
CA ASN A 80 4.09 -6.43 12.63
C ASN A 80 4.41 -7.85 13.11
N ARG A 81 3.51 -8.80 12.85
CA ARG A 81 3.63 -10.21 13.26
C ARG A 81 3.53 -11.13 12.05
N ILE A 82 3.94 -10.67 10.86
CA ILE A 82 3.83 -11.43 9.62
C ILE A 82 4.69 -12.69 9.74
N THR A 83 4.11 -13.86 9.47
CA THR A 83 4.77 -15.15 9.71
C THR A 83 5.26 -15.84 8.45
N GLU A 84 4.64 -15.59 7.30
CA GLU A 84 4.91 -16.32 6.06
C GLU A 84 4.79 -15.37 4.87
N LEU A 85 5.71 -15.51 3.91
CA LEU A 85 5.67 -14.83 2.62
C LEU A 85 5.62 -15.87 1.51
N ARG A 86 4.51 -15.85 0.79
CA ARG A 86 4.17 -16.77 -0.31
C ARG A 86 4.20 -16.06 -1.66
N ALA A 87 4.19 -16.82 -2.74
CA ALA A 87 4.16 -16.29 -4.11
C ALA A 87 2.98 -15.33 -4.39
N ASP A 88 1.88 -15.47 -3.66
CA ASP A 88 0.67 -14.65 -3.78
C ASP A 88 0.52 -13.57 -2.69
N SER A 89 1.53 -13.40 -1.82
CA SER A 89 1.45 -12.46 -0.69
C SER A 89 1.42 -10.99 -1.10
N PHE A 90 1.90 -10.65 -2.30
CA PHE A 90 1.97 -9.28 -2.80
C PHE A 90 1.11 -9.11 -4.04
N GLY A 91 -0.04 -8.47 -3.87
CA GLY A 91 -0.99 -8.11 -4.94
C GLY A 91 -0.75 -6.72 -5.54
N PHE A 92 0.45 -6.16 -5.39
CA PHE A 92 0.84 -4.82 -5.82
C PHE A 92 2.28 -4.84 -6.33
N GLU A 93 2.66 -3.83 -7.10
CA GLU A 93 4.08 -3.52 -7.38
C GLU A 93 4.54 -2.44 -6.41
N THR A 94 5.84 -2.40 -6.06
CA THR A 94 6.43 -1.32 -5.24
C THR A 94 7.93 -1.23 -5.50
N GLN A 95 8.51 -0.05 -5.29
CA GLN A 95 9.96 0.18 -5.38
C GLN A 95 10.65 -0.05 -4.03
N VAL A 96 9.95 0.26 -2.94
CA VAL A 96 10.47 0.08 -1.58
C VAL A 96 9.51 -0.79 -0.78
N LEU A 97 10.04 -1.85 -0.17
CA LEU A 97 9.28 -2.74 0.70
C LEU A 97 10.04 -2.98 2.00
N TRP A 98 9.44 -2.56 3.12
CA TRP A 98 9.98 -2.81 4.45
C TRP A 98 9.14 -3.84 5.19
N LEU A 99 9.78 -4.94 5.56
CA LEU A 99 9.23 -6.07 6.30
C LEU A 99 10.05 -6.40 7.54
N TYR A 100 10.97 -5.52 7.93
CA TYR A 100 11.85 -5.75 9.07
C TYR A 100 11.06 -5.79 10.39
N SER A 101 11.64 -6.44 11.41
CA SER A 101 11.00 -6.59 12.73
C SER A 101 9.60 -7.21 12.62
N ASN A 102 9.51 -8.31 11.88
CA ASN A 102 8.33 -9.19 11.85
C ASN A 102 8.69 -10.54 12.51
N ASN A 103 7.82 -11.53 12.38
CA ASN A 103 8.06 -12.89 12.85
C ASN A 103 8.09 -13.88 11.69
N ILE A 104 8.71 -13.51 10.56
CA ILE A 104 8.70 -14.32 9.35
C ILE A 104 9.48 -15.61 9.62
N THR A 105 8.85 -16.75 9.33
CA THR A 105 9.39 -18.10 9.54
C THR A 105 9.67 -18.83 8.24
N LEU A 106 8.94 -18.47 7.18
CA LEU A 106 9.00 -19.06 5.85
C LEU A 106 8.94 -17.95 4.78
N ILE A 107 9.85 -18.04 3.80
CA ILE A 107 9.79 -17.31 2.54
C ILE A 107 9.87 -18.34 1.42
N GLU A 108 8.78 -18.49 0.66
CA GLU A 108 8.65 -19.44 -0.45
C GLU A 108 9.42 -18.99 -1.70
N ALA A 109 9.74 -19.95 -2.57
CA ALA A 109 10.31 -19.67 -3.88
C ALA A 109 9.40 -18.71 -4.67
N GLY A 110 9.98 -17.62 -5.20
CA GLY A 110 9.23 -16.63 -5.95
C GLY A 110 8.24 -15.78 -5.13
N ALA A 111 8.36 -15.75 -3.79
CA ALA A 111 7.53 -14.91 -2.91
C ALA A 111 7.47 -13.44 -3.37
N PHE A 112 8.54 -12.91 -3.95
CA PHE A 112 8.62 -11.53 -4.42
C PHE A 112 8.57 -11.39 -5.95
N SER A 113 8.23 -12.44 -6.69
CA SER A 113 8.38 -12.49 -8.16
C SER A 113 7.55 -11.48 -8.95
N ASN A 114 6.49 -10.93 -8.34
CA ASN A 114 5.67 -9.87 -8.91
C ASN A 114 6.26 -8.46 -8.70
N LEU A 115 7.23 -8.29 -7.79
CA LEU A 115 7.82 -7.00 -7.45
C LEU A 115 8.98 -6.63 -8.40
N ARG A 116 8.69 -6.57 -9.70
CA ARG A 116 9.73 -6.45 -10.76
C ARG A 116 10.42 -5.09 -10.77
N VAL A 117 9.78 -4.06 -10.23
CA VAL A 117 10.36 -2.74 -10.03
C VAL A 117 10.93 -2.50 -8.63
N LEU A 118 11.04 -3.52 -7.79
CA LEU A 118 11.59 -3.38 -6.45
C LEU A 118 13.07 -2.99 -6.51
N GLU A 119 13.42 -1.91 -5.81
CA GLU A 119 14.77 -1.38 -5.69
C GLU A 119 15.35 -1.62 -4.29
N GLU A 120 14.49 -1.64 -3.26
CA GLU A 120 14.89 -1.87 -1.88
C GLU A 120 13.95 -2.87 -1.18
N LEU A 121 14.57 -3.89 -0.57
CA LEU A 121 13.90 -4.88 0.25
C LEU A 121 14.59 -5.01 1.61
N ASP A 122 13.84 -4.71 2.69
CA ASP A 122 14.32 -4.91 4.05
C ASP A 122 13.55 -6.03 4.76
N LEU A 123 14.24 -7.15 5.00
CA LEU A 123 13.79 -8.33 5.75
C LEU A 123 14.52 -8.47 7.09
N GLY A 124 15.28 -7.46 7.52
CA GLY A 124 16.07 -7.51 8.75
C GLY A 124 15.22 -7.81 9.99
N ASP A 125 15.86 -8.22 11.09
CA ASP A 125 15.16 -8.46 12.36
C ASP A 125 14.01 -9.47 12.27
N ASN A 126 14.15 -10.51 11.46
CA ASN A 126 13.26 -11.67 11.47
C ASN A 126 13.96 -12.88 12.09
N PRO A 127 14.16 -12.92 13.43
CA PRO A 127 15.00 -13.93 14.09
C PRO A 127 14.42 -15.34 14.06
N SER A 128 13.14 -15.49 13.69
CA SER A 128 12.44 -16.76 13.56
C SER A 128 12.51 -17.35 12.16
N LEU A 129 13.22 -16.71 11.22
CA LEU A 129 13.32 -17.17 9.84
C LEU A 129 14.14 -18.46 9.77
N ARG A 130 13.45 -19.57 9.50
CA ARG A 130 14.05 -20.91 9.46
C ARG A 130 14.10 -21.49 8.05
N ARG A 131 13.12 -21.12 7.21
CA ARG A 131 13.00 -21.63 5.85
C ARG A 131 13.02 -20.46 4.87
N LEU A 132 14.09 -20.39 4.09
CA LEU A 132 14.24 -19.51 2.95
C LEU A 132 14.50 -20.40 1.74
N GLU A 133 13.51 -20.51 0.86
CA GLU A 133 13.59 -21.41 -0.29
C GLU A 133 14.48 -20.84 -1.40
N GLY A 134 15.06 -21.74 -2.20
CA GLY A 134 15.82 -21.37 -3.38
C GLY A 134 14.96 -20.56 -4.36
N GLY A 135 15.52 -19.49 -4.92
CA GLY A 135 14.79 -18.61 -5.82
C GLY A 135 13.71 -17.74 -5.16
N ALA A 136 13.72 -17.55 -3.83
CA ALA A 136 12.82 -16.60 -3.15
C ALA A 136 12.84 -15.19 -3.76
N PHE A 137 14.03 -14.71 -4.17
CA PHE A 137 14.24 -13.39 -4.79
C PHE A 137 14.20 -13.40 -6.32
N ARG A 138 13.69 -14.47 -6.93
CA ARG A 138 13.59 -14.58 -8.39
C ARG A 138 12.73 -13.44 -8.96
N GLY A 139 13.22 -12.78 -10.00
CA GLY A 139 12.51 -11.71 -10.71
C GLY A 139 12.81 -10.29 -10.20
N LEU A 140 13.59 -10.16 -9.12
CA LEU A 140 14.00 -8.88 -8.56
C LEU A 140 15.20 -8.26 -9.30
N GLU A 141 15.09 -8.11 -10.62
CA GLU A 141 16.21 -7.69 -11.48
C GLU A 141 16.65 -6.24 -11.23
N LYS A 142 15.75 -5.39 -10.71
CA LYS A 142 16.02 -3.99 -10.36
C LYS A 142 16.46 -3.78 -8.90
N LEU A 143 16.54 -4.84 -8.10
CA LEU A 143 16.87 -4.72 -6.68
C LEU A 143 18.29 -4.21 -6.51
N GLN A 144 18.43 -3.11 -5.77
CA GLN A 144 19.69 -2.42 -5.51
C GLN A 144 20.17 -2.67 -4.09
N SER A 145 19.25 -2.72 -3.12
CA SER A 145 19.56 -2.96 -1.72
C SER A 145 18.74 -4.11 -1.14
N LEU A 146 19.42 -5.09 -0.56
CA LEU A 146 18.83 -6.22 0.15
C LEU A 146 19.36 -6.30 1.57
N HIS A 147 18.46 -6.14 2.54
CA HIS A 147 18.77 -6.27 3.96
C HIS A 147 18.19 -7.56 4.53
N MET A 148 19.05 -8.42 5.05
CA MET A 148 18.70 -9.69 5.71
C MET A 148 19.58 -9.92 6.93
N HIS A 149 19.82 -8.85 7.69
CA HIS A 149 20.60 -8.90 8.92
C HIS A 149 19.74 -9.38 10.09
N ARG A 150 20.34 -10.04 11.08
CA ARG A 150 19.64 -10.59 12.27
C ARG A 150 18.51 -11.59 11.98
N CYS A 151 18.55 -12.30 10.84
CA CYS A 151 17.56 -13.34 10.48
C CYS A 151 17.87 -14.76 11.00
N LYS A 152 18.97 -14.95 11.76
CA LYS A 152 19.41 -16.25 12.33
C LYS A 152 19.51 -17.41 11.33
N LEU A 153 19.71 -17.12 10.05
CA LEU A 153 19.92 -18.13 9.02
C LEU A 153 21.28 -18.82 9.23
N ALA A 154 21.26 -20.15 9.24
CA ALA A 154 22.47 -20.97 9.34
C ALA A 154 23.16 -21.13 7.97
N ALA A 155 22.37 -21.18 6.90
CA ALA A 155 22.85 -21.30 5.53
C ALA A 155 21.90 -20.58 4.57
N LEU A 156 22.40 -20.26 3.37
CA LEU A 156 21.64 -19.66 2.29
C LEU A 156 21.61 -20.63 1.09
N PRO A 157 20.48 -20.78 0.38
CA PRO A 157 20.43 -21.52 -0.88
C PRO A 157 21.43 -20.96 -1.90
N LEU A 158 22.06 -21.84 -2.69
CA LEU A 158 23.06 -21.41 -3.71
C LEU A 158 22.47 -20.49 -4.77
N ASP A 159 21.20 -20.68 -5.09
CA ASP A 159 20.49 -19.96 -6.14
C ASP A 159 19.79 -18.68 -5.65
N LEU A 160 19.92 -18.35 -4.36
CA LEU A 160 19.17 -17.28 -3.70
C LEU A 160 19.36 -15.91 -4.36
N PHE A 161 20.58 -15.59 -4.78
CA PHE A 161 20.95 -14.29 -5.35
C PHE A 161 21.10 -14.32 -6.88
N LEU A 162 20.68 -15.40 -7.55
CA LEU A 162 20.78 -15.49 -9.00
C LEU A 162 19.94 -14.41 -9.68
N LYS A 163 20.53 -13.76 -10.69
CA LYS A 163 19.91 -12.73 -11.53
C LYS A 163 19.51 -11.43 -10.80
N LEU A 164 20.06 -11.18 -9.61
CA LEU A 164 19.99 -9.87 -8.97
C LEU A 164 21.01 -8.90 -9.60
N TYR A 165 20.86 -8.63 -10.90
CA TYR A 165 21.86 -7.92 -11.70
C TYR A 165 22.14 -6.49 -11.23
N SER A 166 21.15 -5.83 -10.63
CA SER A 166 21.27 -4.44 -10.16
C SER A 166 21.73 -4.31 -8.71
N LEU A 167 22.02 -5.44 -8.02
CA LEU A 167 22.30 -5.44 -6.59
C LEU A 167 23.63 -4.74 -6.30
N GLN A 168 23.57 -3.71 -5.46
CA GLN A 168 24.72 -2.90 -5.05
C GLN A 168 25.05 -3.11 -3.59
N PHE A 169 24.03 -3.27 -2.74
CA PHE A 169 24.17 -3.40 -1.31
C PHE A 169 23.50 -4.68 -0.81
N LEU A 170 24.27 -5.48 -0.08
CA LEU A 170 23.82 -6.73 0.52
C LEU A 170 24.24 -6.77 1.99
N TYR A 171 23.27 -6.70 2.89
CA TYR A 171 23.50 -6.74 4.34
C TYR A 171 23.07 -8.08 4.90
N LEU A 172 24.05 -8.96 5.16
CA LEU A 172 23.83 -10.29 5.71
C LEU A 172 24.51 -10.45 7.08
N GLN A 173 23.87 -11.24 7.93
CA GLN A 173 24.50 -11.77 9.13
C GLN A 173 24.21 -13.27 9.21
N VAL A 174 25.23 -14.09 8.99
CA VAL A 174 25.15 -15.56 9.08
C VAL A 174 25.80 -16.00 10.38
N TRP A 175 25.16 -16.94 11.08
CA TRP A 175 25.76 -17.58 12.25
C TRP A 175 26.60 -18.76 11.80
N ILE A 176 27.92 -18.62 11.84
CA ILE A 176 28.82 -19.74 11.62
C ILE A 176 28.89 -20.52 12.94
N HIS A 177 28.32 -21.72 12.98
CA HIS A 177 28.58 -22.65 14.08
C HIS A 177 30.03 -23.13 13.96
N THR A 178 30.95 -22.47 14.67
CA THR A 178 32.25 -23.06 14.98
C THR A 178 31.99 -24.26 15.87
N HIS A 179 32.14 -25.47 15.31
CA HIS A 179 32.17 -26.69 16.11
C HIS A 179 33.46 -26.64 16.93
N SER A 180 33.33 -26.38 18.23
CA SER A 180 34.38 -26.59 19.24
C SER A 180 34.15 -27.92 19.93
#